data_AF-A0A3P7QQI1-F1
#
_entry.id   AF-A0A3P7QQI1-F1
#
_cell.length_a   1.000
_cell.length_b   1.000
_cell.length_c   1.000
_cell.angle_alpha   90.00
_cell.angle_beta   90.00
_cell.angle_gamma   90.00
#
_symmetry.space_group_name_H-M   'P 1'
#
loop_
_entity.id
_entity.type
_entity.pdbx_description
1 polymer ?
#
loop_
_entity_poly.entity_id
_entity_poly.type
_entity_poly.pdbx_seq_one_letter_code
_entity_poly.pdbx_strand_id
1 'polypeptide(L)'
;MNVDATAKDIQAITVIDRLIGGLSYQFDVNAVTEAGEGGRSASSFVLAKMPILAPPRPTSKIEVLHETITSTNLIIRFSTAMFNTKNGLLTKCALIVCEVNKNIYGKWVVESWSNRTVTWGQASKYDIWPNYIAVEKPIEPVRIFLPNFISETIGIDNTCKNADPEIICNGPLKPATSYRFKLRIYTAPSLWTETELSEVAVTKINK
;
A
#
# COMPACT_ATOMS: atom_id res chain seq x y z
N MET A 1 10.12 -66.87 -2.86
CA MET A 1 9.12 -65.95 -2.27
C MET A 1 8.99 -64.81 -3.27
N ASN A 2 7.99 -64.87 -4.14
CA ASN A 2 7.72 -63.78 -5.07
C ASN A 2 7.11 -62.66 -4.24
N VAL A 3 7.88 -61.61 -3.98
CA VAL A 3 7.31 -60.38 -3.44
C VAL A 3 6.69 -59.67 -4.64
N ASP A 4 5.44 -60.02 -4.91
CA ASP A 4 4.57 -59.28 -5.81
C ASP A 4 4.17 -57.99 -5.11
N ALA A 5 5.13 -57.06 -5.00
CA ALA A 5 4.82 -55.69 -4.63
C ALA A 5 4.27 -55.04 -5.89
N THR A 6 3.00 -55.32 -6.20
CA THR A 6 2.17 -54.33 -6.91
C THR A 6 2.14 -53.11 -6.00
N ALA A 7 3.18 -52.28 -6.09
CA ALA A 7 3.22 -50.99 -5.45
C ALA A 7 2.03 -50.25 -6.04
N LYS A 8 0.93 -50.20 -5.26
CA LYS A 8 -0.13 -49.24 -5.50
C LYS A 8 0.57 -47.93 -5.79
N ASP A 9 0.23 -47.30 -6.91
CA ASP A 9 0.67 -45.95 -7.20
C ASP A 9 0.19 -45.06 -6.04
N ILE A 10 1.06 -44.85 -5.05
CA ILE A 10 0.72 -44.03 -3.88
C ILE A 10 0.86 -42.59 -4.38
N GLN A 11 -0.26 -42.02 -4.79
CA GLN A 11 -0.33 -40.60 -5.10
C GLN A 11 -0.27 -39.80 -3.81
N ALA A 12 0.78 -38.99 -3.66
CA ALA A 12 0.88 -37.99 -2.62
C ALA A 12 0.49 -36.62 -3.22
N ILE A 13 -0.59 -36.03 -2.70
CA ILE A 13 -1.02 -34.68 -3.08
C ILE A 13 -0.72 -33.74 -1.91
N THR A 14 -0.04 -32.64 -2.21
CA THR A 14 0.19 -31.55 -1.25
C THR A 14 -0.24 -30.22 -1.84
N VAL A 15 -0.73 -29.32 -1.00
CA VAL A 15 -1.10 -27.97 -1.38
C VAL A 15 -0.04 -27.02 -0.82
N ILE A 16 0.65 -26.31 -1.71
CA ILE A 16 1.54 -25.24 -1.34
C ILE A 16 0.76 -23.92 -1.41
N ASP A 17 0.37 -23.40 -0.26
CA ASP A 17 -0.38 -22.15 -0.14
C ASP A 17 0.53 -20.94 0.10
N ARG A 18 -0.07 -19.74 0.18
CA ARG A 18 0.60 -18.47 0.55
C ARG A 18 1.80 -18.08 -0.31
N LEU A 19 1.87 -18.58 -1.54
CA LEU A 19 2.78 -18.07 -2.55
C LEU A 19 2.46 -16.59 -2.84
N ILE A 20 3.50 -15.78 -2.96
CA ILE A 20 3.41 -14.34 -3.19
C ILE A 20 3.19 -14.10 -4.69
N GLY A 21 2.19 -13.27 -5.01
CA GLY A 21 1.94 -12.81 -6.37
C GLY A 21 3.17 -12.22 -7.06
N GLY A 22 3.25 -12.31 -8.39
CA GLY A 22 4.35 -11.77 -9.20
C GLY A 22 5.69 -12.51 -9.06
N LEU A 23 5.82 -13.47 -8.15
CA LEU A 23 7.00 -14.31 -8.03
C LEU A 23 6.83 -15.62 -8.81
N SER A 24 7.96 -16.21 -9.16
CA SER A 24 8.03 -17.51 -9.80
C SER A 24 8.65 -18.53 -8.84
N TYR A 25 8.07 -19.72 -8.79
CA TYR A 25 8.47 -20.79 -7.87
C TYR A 25 8.82 -22.06 -8.65
N GLN A 26 9.83 -22.76 -8.15
CA GLN A 26 10.27 -24.06 -8.62
C GLN A 26 10.16 -25.04 -7.45
N PHE A 27 9.67 -26.24 -7.72
CA PHE A 27 9.44 -27.26 -6.71
C PHE A 27 10.23 -28.52 -7.05
N ASP A 28 10.97 -29.01 -6.06
CA ASP A 28 11.64 -30.30 -6.09
C ASP A 28 10.97 -31.22 -5.07
N VAL A 29 10.78 -32.48 -5.45
CA VAL A 29 10.17 -33.50 -4.60
C VAL A 29 11.13 -34.68 -4.48
N ASN A 30 11.49 -35.10 -3.27
CA ASN A 30 12.22 -36.33 -3.01
C ASN A 30 11.47 -37.21 -2.00
N ALA A 31 11.61 -38.53 -2.13
CA ALA A 31 11.12 -39.48 -1.13
C ALA A 31 12.11 -39.57 0.04
N VAL A 32 11.63 -39.67 1.27
CA VAL A 32 12.46 -39.90 2.47
C VAL A 32 11.95 -41.15 3.18
N THR A 33 12.84 -42.09 3.47
CA THR A 33 12.55 -43.35 4.18
C THR A 33 13.53 -43.53 5.35
N GLU A 34 13.34 -44.56 6.19
CA GLU A 34 14.32 -44.90 7.23
C GLU A 34 15.73 -45.19 6.67
N ALA A 35 15.81 -45.71 5.44
CA ALA A 35 17.07 -45.99 4.75
C ALA A 35 17.76 -44.74 4.18
N GLY A 36 17.08 -43.58 4.21
CA GLY A 36 17.62 -42.30 3.74
C GLY A 36 16.74 -41.58 2.72
N GLU A 37 17.30 -40.51 2.14
CA GLU A 37 16.69 -39.71 1.07
C GLU A 37 16.87 -40.38 -0.30
N GLY A 38 15.77 -40.49 -1.05
CA GLY A 38 15.80 -40.84 -2.47
C GLY A 38 16.25 -39.66 -3.35
N GLY A 39 16.38 -39.93 -4.65
CA GLY A 39 16.67 -38.89 -5.63
C GLY A 39 15.63 -37.77 -5.61
N ARG A 40 16.08 -36.53 -5.80
CA ARG A 40 15.17 -35.42 -6.11
C ARG A 40 14.55 -35.69 -7.47
N SER A 41 13.25 -35.39 -7.61
CA SER A 41 12.60 -35.25 -8.91
C SER A 41 13.51 -34.41 -9.79
N ALA A 42 13.61 -34.72 -11.08
CA ALA A 42 14.12 -33.73 -12.01
C ALA A 42 13.31 -32.45 -11.73
N SER A 43 13.99 -31.37 -11.32
CA SER A 43 13.29 -30.13 -10.97
C SER A 43 12.40 -29.85 -12.16
N SER A 44 11.09 -30.01 -11.98
CA SER A 44 10.24 -29.98 -13.15
C SER A 44 10.42 -28.58 -13.74
N PHE A 45 10.54 -28.46 -15.07
CA PHE A 45 10.56 -27.16 -15.74
C PHE A 45 9.29 -26.33 -15.47
N VAL A 46 8.35 -26.86 -14.67
CA VAL A 46 7.12 -26.24 -14.21
C VAL A 46 7.46 -25.09 -13.28
N LEU A 47 7.70 -23.94 -13.89
CA LEU A 47 7.77 -22.66 -13.22
C LEU A 47 6.35 -22.22 -12.85
N ALA A 48 5.99 -22.33 -11.58
CA ALA A 48 4.74 -21.78 -11.09
C ALA A 48 4.86 -20.26 -11.00
N LYS A 49 4.30 -19.55 -11.99
CA LYS A 49 4.25 -18.09 -12.00
C LYS A 49 2.98 -17.62 -11.32
N MET A 50 3.12 -16.91 -10.21
CA MET A 50 1.98 -16.31 -9.53
C MET A 50 1.59 -15.01 -10.24
N PRO A 51 0.29 -14.73 -10.48
CA PRO A 51 -0.13 -13.47 -11.04
C PRO A 51 0.19 -12.32 -10.06
N ILE A 52 0.56 -11.17 -10.61
CA ILE A 52 0.67 -9.93 -9.83
C ILE A 52 -0.68 -9.21 -9.85
N LEU A 53 -1.16 -8.80 -8.69
CA LEU A 53 -2.41 -8.05 -8.53
C LEU A 53 -2.17 -6.85 -7.61
N ALA A 54 -3.13 -5.93 -7.52
CA ALA A 54 -3.09 -4.87 -6.52
C ALA A 54 -2.99 -5.46 -5.10
N PRO A 55 -2.33 -4.79 -4.14
CA PRO A 55 -2.28 -5.30 -2.77
C PRO A 55 -3.69 -5.48 -2.20
N PRO A 56 -3.90 -6.44 -1.28
CA PRO A 56 -5.14 -6.51 -0.52
C PRO A 56 -5.42 -5.18 0.20
N ARG A 57 -6.68 -4.73 0.17
CA ARG A 57 -7.07 -3.48 0.83
C ARG A 57 -6.77 -3.56 2.33
N PRO A 58 -6.00 -2.61 2.90
CA PRO A 58 -5.76 -2.59 4.33
C PRO A 58 -7.04 -2.32 5.11
N THR A 59 -7.17 -2.93 6.28
CA THR A 59 -8.30 -2.72 7.20
C THR A 59 -8.04 -1.57 8.19
N SER A 60 -6.78 -1.23 8.44
CA SER A 60 -6.39 -0.07 9.26
C SER A 60 -6.32 1.20 8.42
N LYS A 61 -6.58 2.34 9.08
CA LYS A 61 -6.52 3.68 8.50
C LYS A 61 -5.31 4.45 9.01
N ILE A 62 -5.00 5.56 8.34
CA ILE A 62 -4.07 6.56 8.86
C ILE A 62 -4.66 7.20 10.12
N GLU A 63 -3.78 7.42 11.10
CA GLU A 63 -4.04 8.21 12.29
C GLU A 63 -3.54 9.64 12.11
N VAL A 64 -4.32 10.63 12.55
CA VAL A 64 -3.92 12.03 12.60
C VAL A 64 -3.47 12.34 14.02
N LEU A 65 -2.28 12.92 14.20
CA LEU A 65 -1.81 13.39 15.50
C LEU A 65 -2.34 14.81 15.76
N HIS A 66 -3.50 14.90 16.38
CA HIS A 66 -4.27 16.15 16.50
C HIS A 66 -3.53 17.28 17.23
N GLU A 67 -2.68 16.95 18.19
CA GLU A 67 -1.84 17.89 18.94
C GLU A 67 -0.81 18.61 18.05
N THR A 68 -0.47 18.03 16.89
CA THR A 68 0.54 18.57 15.97
C THR A 68 -0.04 19.52 14.92
N ILE A 69 -1.37 19.68 14.88
CA ILE A 69 -2.02 20.47 13.83
C ILE A 69 -1.67 21.95 13.95
N THR A 70 -1.16 22.53 12.86
CA THR A 70 -0.92 23.97 12.71
C THR A 70 -1.88 24.57 11.66
N SER A 71 -1.63 25.81 11.22
CA SER A 71 -2.40 26.42 10.13
C SER A 71 -2.04 25.87 8.75
N THR A 72 -0.87 25.23 8.59
CA THR A 72 -0.34 24.82 7.28
C THR A 72 0.18 23.39 7.24
N ASN A 73 0.34 22.72 8.38
CA ASN A 73 0.87 21.37 8.46
C ASN A 73 0.31 20.58 9.64
N LEU A 74 0.52 19.27 9.59
CA LEU A 74 0.22 18.34 10.68
C LEU A 74 1.02 17.06 10.49
N ILE A 75 1.10 16.23 11.53
CA ILE A 75 1.70 14.90 11.47
C ILE A 75 0.61 13.85 11.38
N ILE A 76 0.79 12.91 10.46
CA ILE A 76 0.03 11.67 10.40
C ILE A 76 0.91 10.48 10.78
N ARG A 77 0.28 9.37 11.15
CA ARG A 77 0.94 8.12 11.50
C ARG A 77 0.22 6.93 10.87
N PHE A 78 0.97 5.95 10.41
CA PHE A 78 0.42 4.66 9.95
C PHE A 78 1.37 3.51 10.30
N SER A 79 0.83 2.29 10.39
CA SER A 79 1.63 1.10 10.72
C SER A 79 1.94 0.27 9.48
N THR A 80 3.18 -0.19 9.35
CA THR A 80 3.60 -1.17 8.33
C THR A 80 2.90 -2.54 8.49
N ALA A 81 2.25 -2.81 9.63
CA ALA A 81 1.40 -4.00 9.78
C ALA A 81 0.24 -4.06 8.75
N MET A 82 -0.10 -2.91 8.16
CA MET A 82 -1.12 -2.82 7.11
C MET A 82 -0.60 -3.28 5.73
N PHE A 83 0.71 -3.48 5.57
CA PHE A 83 1.34 -3.89 4.32
C PHE A 83 1.18 -5.40 4.12
N ASN A 84 0.76 -5.79 2.92
CA ASN A 84 0.45 -7.18 2.60
C ASN A 84 0.97 -7.56 1.21
N THR A 85 1.86 -8.54 1.18
CA THR A 85 2.56 -9.00 -0.02
C THR A 85 1.86 -10.15 -0.74
N LYS A 86 0.67 -10.59 -0.29
CA LYS A 86 -0.06 -11.72 -0.89
C LYS A 86 -0.16 -11.64 -2.42
N ASN A 87 -0.37 -10.44 -2.94
CA ASN A 87 -0.61 -10.21 -4.37
C ASN A 87 0.63 -9.71 -5.14
N GLY A 88 1.78 -9.58 -4.48
CA GLY A 88 2.98 -8.97 -5.04
C GLY A 88 3.86 -8.36 -3.96
N LEU A 89 5.17 -8.27 -4.24
CA LEU A 89 6.03 -7.40 -3.45
C LEU A 89 5.58 -5.95 -3.61
N LEU A 90 5.61 -5.19 -2.51
CA LEU A 90 5.26 -3.78 -2.54
C LEU A 90 6.43 -2.97 -3.11
N THR A 91 6.13 -2.00 -3.95
CA THR A 91 7.14 -1.18 -4.65
C THR A 91 7.23 0.22 -4.09
N LYS A 92 6.08 0.83 -3.74
CA LYS A 92 6.00 2.17 -3.17
C LYS A 92 4.68 2.38 -2.43
N CYS A 93 4.63 3.45 -1.65
CA CYS A 93 3.39 4.02 -1.15
C CYS A 93 3.31 5.52 -1.42
N ALA A 94 2.09 6.04 -1.46
CA ALA A 94 1.80 7.46 -1.64
C ALA A 94 0.79 7.93 -0.61
N LEU A 95 1.06 9.07 0.02
CA LEU A 95 0.15 9.75 0.93
C LEU A 95 -0.70 10.75 0.18
N ILE A 96 -2.01 10.54 0.26
CA ILE A 96 -3.00 11.34 -0.45
C ILE A 96 -3.74 12.22 0.55
N VAL A 97 -3.77 13.51 0.25
CA VAL A 97 -4.52 14.52 1.00
C VAL A 97 -5.85 14.76 0.29
N CYS A 98 -6.92 14.76 1.06
CA CYS A 98 -8.28 14.97 0.57
C CYS A 98 -8.89 16.15 1.34
N GLU A 99 -9.12 17.28 0.68
CA GLU A 99 -9.93 18.35 1.26
C GLU A 99 -11.38 17.87 1.38
N VAL A 100 -12.01 18.16 2.52
CA VAL A 100 -13.38 17.75 2.80
C VAL A 100 -14.24 18.94 3.22
N ASN A 101 -15.47 18.95 2.72
CA ASN A 101 -16.49 19.92 3.08
C ASN A 101 -17.68 19.22 3.73
N LYS A 102 -18.45 19.95 4.53
CA LYS A 102 -19.74 19.44 5.02
C LYS A 102 -20.79 19.60 3.93
N ASN A 103 -21.53 18.54 3.62
CA ASN A 103 -22.70 18.62 2.76
C ASN A 103 -23.90 19.25 3.50
N ILE A 104 -25.05 19.35 2.82
CA ILE A 104 -26.30 19.90 3.40
C ILE A 104 -26.79 19.17 4.67
N TYR A 105 -26.33 17.94 4.90
CA TYR A 105 -26.64 17.14 6.10
C TYR A 105 -25.55 17.25 7.18
N GLY A 106 -24.57 18.13 7.01
CA GLY A 106 -23.46 18.31 7.95
C GLY A 106 -22.39 17.20 7.90
N LYS A 107 -22.46 16.26 6.95
CA LYS A 107 -21.51 15.15 6.81
C LYS A 107 -20.31 15.57 5.96
N TRP A 108 -19.11 15.22 6.42
CA TRP A 108 -17.88 15.41 5.66
C TRP A 108 -17.86 14.55 4.40
N VAL A 109 -17.68 15.19 3.24
CA VAL A 109 -17.56 14.56 1.93
C VAL A 109 -16.29 15.04 1.25
N VAL A 110 -15.62 14.12 0.56
CA VAL A 110 -14.54 14.47 -0.38
C VAL A 110 -15.21 14.83 -1.70
N GLU A 111 -14.94 16.02 -2.23
CA GLU A 111 -15.41 16.41 -3.55
C GLU A 111 -14.59 15.68 -4.61
N SER A 112 -15.19 14.65 -5.22
CA SER A 112 -14.54 13.86 -6.26
C SER A 112 -14.85 14.43 -7.64
N TRP A 113 -14.10 15.44 -8.05
CA TRP A 113 -14.19 16.00 -9.42
C TRP A 113 -13.61 15.04 -10.48
N SER A 114 -12.70 14.16 -10.10
CA SER A 114 -12.12 13.15 -10.98
C SER A 114 -11.68 11.91 -10.19
N ASN A 115 -11.64 10.76 -10.85
CA ASN A 115 -11.03 9.54 -10.30
C ASN A 115 -9.49 9.60 -10.27
N ARG A 116 -8.90 10.73 -10.67
CA ARG A 116 -7.44 10.91 -10.73
C ARG A 116 -6.95 11.61 -9.48
N THR A 117 -5.73 11.29 -9.07
CA THR A 117 -5.02 12.01 -8.02
C THR A 117 -3.97 12.87 -8.70
N VAL A 118 -3.94 14.15 -8.34
CA VAL A 118 -3.05 15.15 -8.93
C VAL A 118 -1.85 15.44 -8.02
N THR A 119 -0.97 16.33 -8.43
CA THR A 119 0.08 16.88 -7.55
C THR A 119 -0.45 18.03 -6.69
N TRP A 120 0.31 18.43 -5.67
CA TRP A 120 0.00 19.63 -4.90
C TRP A 120 -0.04 20.90 -5.78
N GLY A 121 0.92 21.04 -6.72
CA GLY A 121 0.99 22.21 -7.61
C GLY A 121 -0.18 22.32 -8.60
N GLN A 122 -0.81 21.19 -8.96
CA GLN A 122 -2.04 21.16 -9.72
C GLN A 122 -3.26 21.45 -8.83
N ALA A 123 -3.33 20.84 -7.65
CA ALA A 123 -4.46 20.99 -6.73
C ALA A 123 -4.59 22.42 -6.19
N SER A 124 -3.46 23.08 -5.92
CA SER A 124 -3.43 24.43 -5.34
C SER A 124 -3.98 25.54 -6.26
N LYS A 125 -4.28 25.23 -7.53
CA LYS A 125 -4.91 26.14 -8.50
C LYS A 125 -6.43 26.23 -8.34
N TYR A 126 -7.04 25.38 -7.51
CA TYR A 126 -8.49 25.33 -7.29
C TYR A 126 -8.86 25.91 -5.93
N ASP A 127 -10.08 26.42 -5.80
CA ASP A 127 -10.62 26.88 -4.50
C ASP A 127 -10.81 25.72 -3.54
N ILE A 128 -11.38 24.61 -4.03
CA ILE A 128 -11.51 23.34 -3.31
C ILE A 128 -10.52 22.36 -3.93
N TRP A 129 -9.56 21.89 -3.14
CA TRP A 129 -8.46 21.11 -3.69
C TRP A 129 -8.91 19.69 -4.04
N PRO A 130 -8.71 19.22 -5.29
CA PRO A 130 -8.88 17.81 -5.61
C PRO A 130 -7.86 16.96 -4.83
N ASN A 131 -8.14 15.67 -4.71
CA ASN A 131 -7.23 14.74 -4.05
C ASN A 131 -5.84 14.79 -4.70
N TYR A 132 -4.81 14.98 -3.88
CA TYR A 132 -3.44 15.09 -4.38
C TYR A 132 -2.45 14.23 -3.60
N ILE A 133 -1.39 13.80 -4.28
CA ILE A 133 -0.27 13.09 -3.66
C ILE A 133 0.66 14.14 -3.03
N ALA A 134 0.79 14.10 -1.71
CA ALA A 134 1.72 14.96 -0.98
C ALA A 134 3.11 14.34 -0.88
N VAL A 135 3.17 13.02 -0.67
CA VAL A 135 4.41 12.27 -0.46
C VAL A 135 4.32 10.95 -1.22
N GLU A 136 5.40 10.58 -1.90
CA GLU A 136 5.56 9.24 -2.48
C GLU A 136 6.92 8.68 -2.02
N LYS A 137 6.94 7.45 -1.51
CA LYS A 137 8.15 6.79 -1.00
C LYS A 137 8.28 5.36 -1.54
N PRO A 138 9.49 4.93 -1.96
CA PRO A 138 9.74 3.54 -2.29
C PRO A 138 9.57 2.66 -1.06
N ILE A 139 9.22 1.40 -1.28
CA ILE A 139 9.17 0.36 -0.25
C ILE A 139 10.21 -0.69 -0.63
N GLU A 140 11.07 -1.04 0.33
CA GLU A 140 12.04 -2.13 0.14
C GLU A 140 11.32 -3.45 -0.19
N PRO A 141 11.84 -4.24 -1.15
CA PRO A 141 11.17 -5.45 -1.64
C PRO A 141 11.29 -6.62 -0.64
N VAL A 142 10.66 -6.48 0.52
CA VAL A 142 10.60 -7.50 1.57
C VAL A 142 9.34 -8.34 1.45
N ARG A 143 9.43 -9.62 1.82
CA ARG A 143 8.29 -10.56 1.80
C ARG A 143 7.37 -10.38 2.99
N ILE A 144 7.94 -9.99 4.14
CA ILE A 144 7.24 -9.86 5.42
C ILE A 144 7.63 -8.52 6.03
N PHE A 145 6.64 -7.77 6.50
CA PHE A 145 6.84 -6.52 7.23
C PHE A 145 6.63 -6.76 8.72
N LEU A 146 7.62 -6.39 9.53
CA LEU A 146 7.41 -6.29 10.96
C LEU A 146 6.54 -5.07 11.27
N PRO A 147 5.63 -5.15 12.25
CA PRO A 147 4.86 -3.99 12.71
C PRO A 147 5.81 -2.88 13.18
N ASN A 148 5.76 -1.75 12.48
CA ASN A 148 6.44 -0.52 12.82
C ASN A 148 5.51 0.66 12.54
N PHE A 149 5.74 1.80 13.17
CA PHE A 149 5.01 3.04 12.90
C PHE A 149 5.86 3.98 12.05
N ILE A 150 5.24 4.54 11.01
CA ILE A 150 5.80 5.58 10.16
C ILE A 150 5.00 6.85 10.42
N SER A 151 5.71 7.94 10.70
CA SER A 151 5.12 9.27 10.88
C SER A 151 5.59 10.19 9.76
N GLU A 152 4.67 10.96 9.19
CA GLU A 152 4.95 11.90 8.11
C GLU A 152 4.32 13.26 8.41
N THR A 153 5.10 14.32 8.27
CA THR A 153 4.61 15.70 8.38
C THR A 153 4.07 16.15 7.03
N ILE A 154 2.76 16.37 6.93
CA ILE A 154 2.10 16.87 5.73
C ILE A 154 2.15 18.39 5.73
N GLY A 155 2.44 19.00 4.59
CA GLY A 155 2.34 20.45 4.39
C GLY A 155 3.58 21.26 4.79
N ILE A 156 4.75 20.63 4.83
CA ILE A 156 5.96 21.26 5.38
C ILE A 156 6.82 21.97 4.32
N ASP A 157 6.66 21.63 3.04
CA ASP A 157 7.55 22.11 1.98
C ASP A 157 7.04 23.41 1.35
N ASN A 158 7.53 24.55 1.85
CA ASN A 158 7.19 25.85 1.29
C ASN A 158 7.79 26.12 -0.10
N THR A 159 8.76 25.30 -0.55
CA THR A 159 9.38 25.46 -1.88
C THR A 159 8.44 25.04 -3.01
N CYS A 160 7.41 24.24 -2.70
CA CYS A 160 6.41 23.79 -3.67
C CYS A 160 5.70 24.91 -4.42
N LYS A 161 5.62 26.13 -3.86
CA LYS A 161 5.04 27.31 -4.52
C LYS A 161 5.79 27.70 -5.80
N ASN A 162 7.09 27.40 -5.87
CA ASN A 162 7.97 27.74 -6.98
C ASN A 162 8.44 26.50 -7.76
N ALA A 163 7.96 25.31 -7.38
CA ALA A 163 8.30 24.06 -8.06
C ALA A 163 7.45 23.89 -9.32
N ASP A 164 7.91 23.03 -10.23
CA ASP A 164 7.10 22.59 -11.37
C ASP A 164 5.79 21.95 -10.85
N PRO A 165 4.60 22.42 -11.31
CA PRO A 165 3.34 21.88 -10.86
C PRO A 165 3.15 20.40 -11.21
N GLU A 166 3.93 19.80 -12.12
CA GLU A 166 3.84 18.37 -12.46
C GLU A 166 4.62 17.46 -11.49
N ILE A 167 5.40 18.04 -10.55
CA ILE A 167 6.18 17.28 -9.57
C ILE A 167 5.36 17.05 -8.28
N ILE A 168 5.46 15.84 -7.73
CA ILE A 168 4.93 15.53 -6.40
C ILE A 168 5.68 16.35 -5.36
N CYS A 169 4.97 17.18 -4.60
CA CYS A 169 5.57 18.10 -3.64
C CYS A 169 4.68 18.23 -2.40
N ASN A 170 5.28 18.21 -1.21
CA ASN A 170 4.57 18.20 0.07
C ASN A 170 4.23 19.62 0.56
N GLY A 171 3.56 20.39 -0.29
CA GLY A 171 3.31 21.81 -0.08
C GLY A 171 2.29 22.11 1.02
N PRO A 172 2.29 23.34 1.56
CA PRO A 172 1.49 23.72 2.72
C PRO A 172 -0.01 23.49 2.53
N LEU A 173 -0.70 23.13 3.61
CA LEU A 173 -2.16 23.07 3.69
C LEU A 173 -2.76 24.48 3.81
N LYS A 174 -4.04 24.61 3.47
CA LYS A 174 -4.79 25.84 3.70
C LYS A 174 -5.14 25.97 5.20
N PRO A 175 -5.11 27.19 5.77
CA PRO A 175 -5.60 27.44 7.12
C PRO A 175 -7.12 27.25 7.22
N ALA A 176 -7.61 26.98 8.43
CA ALA A 176 -9.04 26.82 8.72
C ALA A 176 -9.79 25.86 7.78
N THR A 177 -9.10 24.84 7.27
CA THR A 177 -9.61 23.91 6.25
C THR A 177 -9.59 22.49 6.79
N SER A 178 -10.58 21.70 6.38
CA SER A 178 -10.76 20.33 6.86
C SER A 178 -10.22 19.32 5.86
N TYR A 179 -9.48 18.34 6.36
CA TYR A 179 -8.78 17.34 5.56
C TYR A 179 -9.00 15.92 6.10
N ARG A 180 -8.93 14.95 5.19
CA ARG A 180 -8.72 13.54 5.48
C ARG A 180 -7.55 13.01 4.67
N PHE A 181 -7.00 11.88 5.12
CA PHE A 181 -5.81 11.27 4.52
C PHE A 181 -6.07 9.81 4.20
N LYS A 182 -5.47 9.32 3.12
CA LYS A 182 -5.43 7.89 2.79
C LYS A 182 -4.06 7.51 2.25
N LEU A 183 -3.65 6.28 2.50
CA LEU A 183 -2.40 5.73 1.99
C LEU A 183 -2.71 4.87 0.77
N ARG A 184 -2.04 5.12 -0.34
CA ARG A 184 -2.05 4.24 -1.51
C ARG A 184 -0.82 3.37 -1.50
N ILE A 185 -0.98 2.07 -1.68
CA ILE A 185 0.07 1.05 -1.64
C ILE A 185 0.11 0.35 -2.99
N TYR A 186 1.30 0.14 -3.55
CA TYR A 186 1.48 -0.34 -4.92
C TYR A 186 2.25 -1.67 -4.96
N THR A 187 1.79 -2.59 -5.80
CA THR A 187 2.60 -3.71 -6.32
C THR A 187 3.19 -3.37 -7.69
N ALA A 188 2.48 -2.55 -8.48
CA ALA A 188 2.96 -2.00 -9.75
C ALA A 188 2.31 -0.62 -9.98
N PRO A 189 2.78 0.21 -10.94
CA PRO A 189 2.24 1.56 -11.15
C PRO A 189 0.71 1.63 -11.35
N SER A 190 0.13 0.66 -12.04
CA SER A 190 -1.32 0.53 -12.26
C SER A 190 -2.02 -0.42 -11.29
N LEU A 191 -1.28 -1.07 -10.38
CA LEU A 191 -1.81 -2.05 -9.43
C LEU A 191 -1.59 -1.55 -8.01
N TRP A 192 -2.63 -0.95 -7.47
CA TRP A 192 -2.60 -0.35 -6.14
C TRP A 192 -3.94 -0.50 -5.42
N THR A 193 -3.88 -0.36 -4.11
CA THR A 193 -5.05 -0.21 -3.24
C THR A 193 -4.86 1.02 -2.36
N GLU A 194 -5.96 1.51 -1.80
CA GLU A 194 -5.95 2.59 -0.81
C GLU A 194 -6.52 2.10 0.52
N THR A 195 -6.05 2.69 1.61
CA THR A 195 -6.70 2.58 2.93
C THR A 195 -8.05 3.29 2.92
N GLU A 196 -8.84 3.05 3.96
CA GLU A 196 -9.92 3.98 4.30
C GLU A 196 -9.36 5.38 4.60
N LEU A 197 -10.24 6.38 4.49
CA LEU A 197 -9.92 7.74 4.89
C LEU A 197 -9.72 7.81 6.41
N SER A 198 -8.78 8.64 6.84
CA SER A 198 -8.58 8.99 8.25
C SER A 198 -9.80 9.72 8.85
N GLU A 199 -9.73 9.95 10.16
CA GLU A 199 -10.55 10.99 10.79
C GLU A 199 -10.26 12.37 10.19
N VAL A 200 -11.17 13.32 10.44
CA VAL A 200 -11.04 14.69 9.94
C VAL A 200 -10.05 15.47 10.79
N ALA A 201 -9.08 16.10 10.13
CA ALA A 201 -8.22 17.11 10.72
C ALA A 201 -8.65 18.50 10.26
N VAL A 202 -8.76 19.46 11.17
CA VAL A 202 -9.07 20.86 10.83
C VAL A 202 -7.84 21.71 11.14
N THR A 203 -7.23 22.28 10.11
CA THR A 203 -6.07 23.18 10.29
C THR A 203 -6.47 24.42 11.07
N LYS A 204 -5.52 24.98 11.81
CA LYS A 204 -5.75 26.19 12.61
C LYS A 204 -5.97 27.41 11.69
N ILE A 205 -6.64 28.43 12.21
CA ILE A 205 -6.70 29.74 11.56
C ILE A 205 -5.28 30.30 11.46
N ASN A 206 -4.96 30.97 10.35
CA ASN A 206 -3.70 31.67 10.22
C ASN A 206 -3.67 32.84 11.22
N LYS A 207 -2.74 32.80 12.18
CA LYS A 207 -2.56 33.91 13.12
C LYS A 207 -1.72 35.01 12.50
#